data_AF-A0A8F5VPI6-F1
#
_entry.id   AF-A0A8F5VPI6-F1
#
_cell.length_a   1.000
_cell.length_b   1.000
_cell.length_c   1.000
_cell.angle_alpha   90.00
_cell.angle_beta   90.00
_cell.angle_gamma   90.00
#
_symmetry.space_group_name_H-M   'P 1'
#
loop_
_entity.id
_entity.type
_entity.pdbx_description
1 polymer ?
#
loop_
_entity_poly.entity_id
_entity_poly.type
_entity_poly.pdbx_seq_one_letter_code
_entity_poly.pdbx_strand_id
1 'polypeptide(L)'
;MKKLSILIMLMCMIMFSSVAFAAEETNESALVDETEAVTTQVEEVLNQTEPLLTGEASGAFGDIHKKVLMLTEEAFDYLLTGDEQMKQEFLEEYASLVEDYAAFEKVIDLNSEKASDLKVAYDEMVAATDAMGVAAEKMFASYEANNTVVLEDVVAFEKEVDIATEKAEVIWDLDDDIDEVMTIQTAYSWLSSILLEAIEESYAYPVLGDVKEKEDAMAKFAEFDDILAIAETDNPDVSFEDIKTVKADLLQKAETFFAAYEANGSVSAEDLEPFEAAVESFGDLFVKSPKMVVPSDAATVNLTEESDSAVNTTV
;
A
#
# COMPACT_ATOMS: atom_id res chain seq x y z
N MET A 1 29.43 -5.22 -8.42
CA MET A 1 29.30 -5.94 -9.71
C MET A 1 29.11 -7.45 -9.48
N LYS A 2 27.88 -7.84 -9.13
CA LYS A 2 27.36 -9.21 -9.07
C LYS A 2 26.00 -9.15 -9.78
N LYS A 3 25.98 -9.55 -11.05
CA LYS A 3 25.34 -10.77 -11.58
C LYS A 3 23.80 -10.68 -11.46
N LEU A 4 23.06 -10.31 -12.50
CA LEU A 4 22.84 -11.07 -13.74
C LEU A 4 22.45 -12.53 -13.44
N SER A 5 21.30 -12.72 -12.78
CA SER A 5 20.74 -14.05 -12.48
C SER A 5 19.23 -14.19 -12.73
N ILE A 6 18.54 -13.18 -13.24
CA ILE A 6 17.08 -13.27 -13.48
C ILE A 6 16.74 -13.77 -14.91
N LEU A 7 17.71 -13.86 -15.82
CA LEU A 7 17.46 -14.21 -17.23
C LEU A 7 17.61 -15.71 -17.59
N ILE A 8 17.62 -16.63 -16.63
CA ILE A 8 17.77 -18.09 -16.91
C ILE A 8 16.47 -18.88 -16.66
N MET A 9 15.48 -18.33 -15.96
CA MET A 9 14.24 -19.08 -15.67
C MET A 9 13.23 -19.07 -16.83
N LEU A 10 13.36 -18.15 -17.80
CA LEU A 10 12.42 -18.02 -18.93
C LEU A 10 12.78 -18.85 -20.18
N MET A 11 13.85 -19.67 -20.15
CA MET A 11 14.36 -20.37 -21.35
C MET A 11 14.26 -21.91 -21.31
N CYS A 12 13.51 -22.48 -20.36
CA CYS A 12 13.27 -23.93 -20.28
C CYS A 12 11.92 -24.39 -20.87
N MET A 13 11.08 -23.48 -21.41
CA MET A 13 9.74 -23.83 -21.91
C MET A 13 9.65 -24.18 -23.40
N ILE A 14 10.75 -24.23 -24.15
CA ILE A 14 10.71 -24.62 -25.56
C ILE A 14 11.86 -25.58 -25.85
N MET A 15 11.60 -26.88 -25.69
CA MET A 15 12.10 -27.96 -26.57
C MET A 15 11.59 -29.29 -25.99
N PHE A 16 10.61 -29.89 -26.65
CA PHE A 16 10.63 -31.30 -27.09
C PHE A 16 9.26 -31.66 -27.66
N SER A 17 9.11 -31.46 -28.97
CA SER A 17 8.14 -32.20 -29.76
C SER A 17 8.80 -33.46 -30.34
N SER A 18 8.06 -34.57 -30.25
CA SER A 18 8.12 -35.79 -31.06
C SER A 18 9.37 -36.68 -31.00
N VAL A 19 9.22 -37.84 -30.34
CA VAL A 19 9.54 -39.14 -30.96
C VAL A 19 8.43 -40.13 -30.56
N ALA A 20 7.66 -40.57 -31.55
CA ALA A 20 6.81 -41.74 -31.46
C ALA A 20 7.67 -43.00 -31.68
N PHE A 21 7.51 -44.02 -30.84
CA PHE A 21 7.69 -45.42 -31.22
C PHE A 21 6.70 -46.28 -30.42
N ALA A 22 6.11 -47.24 -31.13
CA ALA A 22 4.99 -48.08 -30.72
C ALA A 22 5.42 -49.42 -30.08
N ALA A 23 4.40 -50.14 -29.58
CA ALA A 23 4.35 -51.49 -29.00
C ALA A 23 4.49 -51.51 -27.47
N GLU A 24 3.68 -52.21 -26.67
CA GLU A 24 2.74 -53.32 -26.89
C GLU A 24 1.76 -53.39 -25.70
N GLU A 25 0.61 -54.05 -25.87
CA GLU A 25 -0.49 -54.20 -24.92
C GLU A 25 -0.08 -54.60 -23.50
N THR A 26 -0.72 -54.00 -22.49
CA THR A 26 -1.40 -54.78 -21.43
C THR A 26 -2.45 -53.92 -20.74
N ASN A 27 -3.69 -54.35 -20.93
CA ASN A 27 -4.91 -53.82 -20.36
C ASN A 27 -5.01 -54.32 -18.91
N GLU A 28 -4.63 -53.51 -17.93
CA GLU A 28 -4.92 -53.78 -16.53
C GLU A 28 -5.52 -52.53 -15.87
N SER A 29 -6.80 -52.68 -15.54
CA SER A 29 -7.70 -51.78 -14.83
C SER A 29 -7.02 -50.92 -13.75
N ALA A 30 -6.61 -49.71 -14.11
CA ALA A 30 -6.34 -48.65 -13.16
C ALA A 30 -7.69 -48.02 -12.73
N LEU A 31 -8.39 -48.73 -11.84
CA LEU A 31 -9.33 -48.08 -10.90
C LEU A 31 -8.45 -47.25 -9.95
N VAL A 32 -8.00 -46.10 -10.44
CA VAL A 32 -7.45 -45.05 -9.57
C VAL A 32 -8.65 -44.42 -8.90
N ASP A 33 -8.57 -44.45 -7.58
CA ASP A 33 -9.53 -44.01 -6.60
C ASP A 33 -10.02 -42.58 -6.90
N GLU A 34 -11.15 -42.44 -7.62
CA GLU A 34 -11.81 -41.13 -7.87
C GLU A 34 -12.13 -40.41 -6.55
N THR A 35 -12.21 -41.14 -5.44
CA THR A 35 -12.39 -40.60 -4.10
C THR A 35 -11.17 -39.82 -3.60
N GLU A 36 -9.94 -40.21 -3.96
CA GLU A 36 -8.71 -39.53 -3.51
C GLU A 36 -8.45 -38.24 -4.32
N ALA A 37 -8.80 -38.25 -5.61
CA ALA A 37 -8.72 -37.07 -6.48
C ALA A 37 -9.79 -36.00 -6.15
N VAL A 38 -10.99 -36.43 -5.76
CA VAL A 38 -12.05 -35.51 -5.27
C VAL A 38 -11.73 -34.98 -3.87
N THR A 39 -11.12 -35.77 -2.98
CA THR A 39 -10.74 -35.28 -1.64
C THR A 39 -9.61 -34.24 -1.72
N THR A 40 -8.64 -34.44 -2.62
CA THR A 40 -7.55 -33.47 -2.84
C THR A 40 -8.07 -32.14 -3.43
N GLN A 41 -8.99 -32.18 -4.40
CA GLN A 41 -9.60 -30.95 -4.94
C GLN A 41 -10.54 -30.25 -3.94
N VAL A 42 -11.18 -31.00 -3.03
CA VAL A 42 -12.03 -30.42 -1.98
C VAL A 42 -11.18 -29.79 -0.86
N GLU A 43 -10.01 -30.35 -0.51
CA GLU A 43 -9.07 -29.71 0.42
C GLU A 43 -8.40 -28.46 -0.19
N GLU A 44 -8.13 -28.46 -1.49
CA GLU A 44 -7.56 -27.29 -2.20
C GLU A 44 -8.58 -26.16 -2.40
N VAL A 45 -9.87 -26.48 -2.58
CA VAL A 45 -10.97 -25.49 -2.60
C VAL A 45 -11.35 -25.02 -1.18
N LEU A 46 -11.12 -25.82 -0.14
CA LEU A 46 -11.33 -25.43 1.27
C LEU A 46 -10.13 -24.71 1.91
N ASN A 47 -8.96 -24.76 1.27
CA ASN A 47 -7.75 -24.02 1.68
C ASN A 47 -7.60 -22.68 0.94
N GLN A 48 -8.65 -22.16 0.30
CA GLN A 48 -8.71 -20.73 0.03
C GLN A 48 -8.68 -20.00 1.38
N THR A 49 -7.47 -19.60 1.79
CA THR A 49 -7.25 -18.76 2.95
C THR A 49 -8.02 -17.48 2.69
N GLU A 50 -9.12 -17.28 3.41
CA GLU A 50 -9.79 -15.98 3.42
C GLU A 50 -8.72 -14.90 3.69
N PRO A 51 -8.74 -13.78 2.94
CA PRO A 51 -7.78 -12.70 3.12
C PRO A 51 -7.82 -12.21 4.56
N LEU A 52 -6.66 -11.90 5.11
CA LEU A 52 -6.52 -11.46 6.51
C LEU A 52 -7.13 -10.07 6.68
N LEU A 53 -6.91 -9.16 5.71
CA LEU A 53 -7.56 -7.86 5.63
C LEU A 53 -8.82 -7.94 4.76
N THR A 54 -9.96 -8.23 5.41
CA THR A 54 -11.26 -8.05 4.77
C THR A 54 -11.44 -6.61 4.29
N GLY A 55 -12.34 -6.35 3.31
CA GLY A 55 -12.52 -4.98 2.76
C GLY A 55 -12.81 -3.89 3.81
N GLU A 56 -13.47 -4.21 4.92
CA GLU A 56 -13.69 -3.26 6.03
C GLU A 56 -12.40 -3.03 6.85
N ALA A 57 -11.63 -4.09 7.12
CA ALA A 57 -10.34 -3.98 7.80
C ALA A 57 -9.27 -3.28 6.95
N SER A 58 -9.22 -3.58 5.66
CA SER A 58 -8.38 -2.90 4.67
C SER A 58 -8.69 -1.40 4.62
N GLY A 59 -9.97 -1.03 4.58
CA GLY A 59 -10.37 0.39 4.63
C GLY A 59 -9.91 1.09 5.91
N ALA A 60 -10.19 0.50 7.09
CA ALA A 60 -9.78 1.07 8.36
C ALA A 60 -8.25 1.16 8.52
N PHE A 61 -7.51 0.17 8.01
CA PHE A 61 -6.06 0.19 8.00
C PHE A 61 -5.49 1.25 7.04
N GLY A 62 -6.09 1.39 5.86
CA GLY A 62 -5.74 2.44 4.90
C GLY A 62 -5.86 3.85 5.47
N ASP A 63 -6.90 4.10 6.26
CA ASP A 63 -7.06 5.39 6.95
C ASP A 63 -5.94 5.63 7.98
N ILE A 64 -5.57 4.62 8.76
CA ILE A 64 -4.43 4.68 9.70
C ILE A 64 -3.13 4.97 8.96
N HIS A 65 -2.82 4.17 7.93
CA HIS A 65 -1.58 4.28 7.17
C HIS A 65 -1.42 5.67 6.56
N LYS A 66 -2.50 6.18 5.95
CA LYS A 66 -2.55 7.54 5.41
C LYS A 66 -2.22 8.58 6.48
N LYS A 67 -2.88 8.51 7.64
CA LYS A 67 -2.67 9.49 8.72
C LYS A 67 -1.23 9.48 9.21
N VAL A 68 -0.62 8.30 9.37
CA VAL A 68 0.79 8.19 9.76
C VAL A 68 1.70 8.94 8.79
N LEU A 69 1.49 8.80 7.47
CA LEU A 69 2.29 9.50 6.46
C LEU A 69 2.01 11.02 6.44
N MET A 70 0.76 11.44 6.58
CA MET A 70 0.39 12.86 6.65
C MET A 70 0.95 13.57 7.89
N LEU A 71 1.02 12.88 9.02
CA LEU A 71 1.65 13.42 10.23
C LEU A 71 3.12 13.80 10.01
N THR A 72 3.85 13.02 9.20
CA THR A 72 5.24 13.35 8.87
C THR A 72 5.32 14.64 8.06
N GLU A 73 4.41 14.83 7.10
CA GLU A 73 4.30 16.04 6.31
C GLU A 73 4.00 17.27 7.18
N GLU A 74 2.95 17.23 8.00
CA GLU A 74 2.55 18.32 8.90
C GLU A 74 3.69 18.69 9.88
N ALA A 75 4.42 17.69 10.38
CA ALA A 75 5.56 17.91 11.26
C ALA A 75 6.73 18.62 10.55
N PHE A 76 7.05 18.23 9.31
CA PHE A 76 8.11 18.86 8.54
C PHE A 76 7.72 20.23 8.00
N ASP A 77 6.47 20.43 7.58
CA ASP A 77 5.95 21.75 7.23
C ASP A 77 6.14 22.72 8.41
N TYR A 78 5.72 22.35 9.62
CA TYR A 78 5.95 23.19 10.79
C TYR A 78 7.44 23.57 10.98
N LEU A 79 8.38 22.67 10.74
CA LEU A 79 9.81 22.99 10.83
C LEU A 79 10.28 23.96 9.75
N LEU A 80 9.70 23.88 8.54
CA LEU A 80 10.03 24.74 7.41
C LEU A 80 9.43 26.13 7.55
N THR A 81 8.17 26.23 8.00
CA THR A 81 7.39 27.47 8.01
C THR A 81 7.36 28.15 9.38
N GLY A 82 7.48 27.38 10.46
CA GLY A 82 7.24 27.83 11.82
C GLY A 82 5.77 28.20 12.09
N ASP A 83 4.83 27.74 11.26
CA ASP A 83 3.41 28.00 11.44
C ASP A 83 2.81 27.10 12.53
N GLU A 84 2.46 27.69 13.67
CA GLU A 84 1.83 26.96 14.79
C GLU A 84 0.53 26.26 14.41
N GLN A 85 -0.12 26.64 13.30
CA GLN A 85 -1.26 25.89 12.78
C GLN A 85 -0.86 24.46 12.39
N MET A 86 0.26 24.27 11.69
CA MET A 86 0.72 22.94 11.24
C MET A 86 1.07 22.02 12.40
N LYS A 87 1.72 22.56 13.42
CA LYS A 87 1.95 21.81 14.67
C LYS A 87 0.63 21.44 15.36
N GLN A 88 -0.38 22.32 15.33
CA GLN A 88 -1.67 22.03 15.94
C GLN A 88 -2.42 20.95 15.16
N GLU A 89 -2.38 20.98 13.84
CA GLU A 89 -2.94 19.96 12.95
C GLU A 89 -2.28 18.59 13.23
N PHE A 90 -0.95 18.54 13.30
CA PHE A 90 -0.21 17.35 13.74
C PHE A 90 -0.72 16.79 15.06
N LEU A 91 -0.83 17.63 16.10
CA LEU A 91 -1.23 17.17 17.44
C LEU A 91 -2.68 16.68 17.48
N GLU A 92 -3.57 17.29 16.70
CA GLU A 92 -4.97 16.89 16.60
C GLU A 92 -5.12 15.56 15.84
N GLU A 93 -4.44 15.43 14.70
CA GLU A 93 -4.51 14.23 13.88
C GLU A 93 -3.83 13.05 14.57
N TYR A 94 -2.68 13.28 15.23
CA TYR A 94 -1.98 12.27 16.03
C TYR A 94 -2.85 11.77 17.19
N ALA A 95 -3.53 12.67 17.89
CA ALA A 95 -4.45 12.28 18.97
C ALA A 95 -5.65 11.47 18.45
N SER A 96 -6.06 11.68 17.19
CA SER A 96 -7.17 10.96 16.57
C SER A 96 -6.86 9.49 16.26
N LEU A 97 -5.59 9.14 16.05
CA LEU A 97 -5.15 7.76 15.72
C LEU A 97 -5.60 6.72 16.75
N VAL A 98 -5.75 7.11 18.02
CA VAL A 98 -6.26 6.22 19.08
C VAL A 98 -7.65 5.68 18.72
N GLU A 99 -8.51 6.51 18.15
CA GLU A 99 -9.85 6.10 17.73
C GLU A 99 -9.80 5.24 16.47
N ASP A 100 -8.87 5.51 15.56
CA ASP A 100 -8.69 4.74 14.31
C ASP A 100 -8.13 3.35 14.58
N TYR A 101 -7.10 3.22 15.43
CA TYR A 101 -6.61 1.92 15.89
C TYR A 101 -7.74 1.10 16.52
N ALA A 102 -8.53 1.73 17.41
CA ALA A 102 -9.67 1.07 18.03
C ALA A 102 -10.82 0.78 17.05
N ALA A 103 -10.88 1.42 15.88
CA ALA A 103 -11.83 1.10 14.82
C ALA A 103 -11.34 -0.11 14.02
N PHE A 104 -10.07 -0.12 13.62
CA PHE A 104 -9.43 -1.25 12.96
C PHE A 104 -9.52 -2.53 13.81
N GLU A 105 -9.12 -2.49 15.08
CA GLU A 105 -9.16 -3.64 15.99
C GLU A 105 -10.56 -4.24 16.19
N LYS A 106 -11.64 -3.51 15.88
CA LYS A 106 -13.02 -4.05 15.94
C LYS A 106 -13.39 -4.89 14.72
N VAL A 107 -12.76 -4.62 13.59
CA VAL A 107 -13.11 -5.20 12.29
C VAL A 107 -12.09 -6.25 11.84
N ILE A 108 -10.90 -6.29 12.45
CA ILE A 108 -9.86 -7.31 12.21
C ILE A 108 -9.81 -8.35 13.35
N ASP A 109 -9.62 -9.64 13.01
CA ASP A 109 -9.35 -10.70 14.00
C ASP A 109 -7.84 -10.96 14.18
N LEU A 110 -7.19 -10.05 14.90
CA LEU A 110 -5.76 -10.15 15.25
C LEU A 110 -5.42 -11.34 16.18
N ASN A 111 -6.43 -11.99 16.78
CA ASN A 111 -6.20 -13.10 17.72
C ASN A 111 -6.28 -14.47 17.05
N SER A 112 -6.63 -14.53 15.77
CA SER A 112 -6.62 -15.78 15.01
C SER A 112 -5.19 -16.29 14.85
N GLU A 113 -4.99 -17.61 14.86
CA GLU A 113 -3.67 -18.22 14.63
C GLU A 113 -3.09 -17.86 13.25
N LYS A 114 -3.95 -17.53 12.28
CA LYS A 114 -3.58 -17.13 10.92
C LYS A 114 -3.06 -15.68 10.84
N ALA A 115 -3.39 -14.84 11.82
CA ALA A 115 -3.02 -13.43 11.85
C ALA A 115 -1.78 -13.16 12.72
N SER A 116 -0.98 -14.17 13.09
CA SER A 116 0.15 -13.98 14.01
C SER A 116 1.17 -12.96 13.49
N ASP A 117 1.49 -13.04 12.21
CA ASP A 117 2.50 -12.18 11.59
C ASP A 117 1.95 -10.77 11.36
N LEU A 118 0.68 -10.67 10.93
CA LEU A 118 -0.04 -9.39 10.82
C LEU A 118 -0.12 -8.70 12.18
N LYS A 119 -0.44 -9.42 13.26
CA LYS A 119 -0.48 -8.87 14.61
C LYS A 119 0.88 -8.34 15.05
N VAL A 120 1.97 -9.06 14.75
CA VAL A 120 3.32 -8.59 15.10
C VAL A 120 3.65 -7.29 14.36
N ALA A 121 3.41 -7.24 13.05
CA ALA A 121 3.63 -6.03 12.26
C ALA A 121 2.76 -4.86 12.77
N TYR A 122 1.49 -5.12 13.06
CA TYR A 122 0.56 -4.13 13.61
C TYR A 122 1.00 -3.59 14.97
N ASP A 123 1.37 -4.47 15.91
CA ASP A 123 1.85 -4.05 17.24
C ASP A 123 3.16 -3.25 17.14
N GLU A 124 4.06 -3.61 16.23
CA GLU A 124 5.30 -2.87 15.95
C GLU A 124 5.01 -1.50 15.33
N MET A 125 4.07 -1.41 14.38
CA MET A 125 3.64 -0.16 13.77
C MET A 125 3.04 0.79 14.83
N VAL A 126 2.09 0.32 15.63
CA VAL A 126 1.46 1.13 16.71
C VAL A 126 2.51 1.64 17.69
N ALA A 127 3.45 0.78 18.10
CA ALA A 127 4.53 1.17 19.02
C ALA A 127 5.47 2.22 18.40
N ALA A 128 5.76 2.11 17.10
CA ALA A 128 6.55 3.10 16.36
C ALA A 128 5.80 4.43 16.24
N THR A 129 4.51 4.41 15.93
CA THR A 129 3.70 5.63 15.88
C THR A 129 3.61 6.32 17.25
N ASP A 130 3.47 5.57 18.34
CA ASP A 130 3.53 6.13 19.71
C ASP A 130 4.90 6.81 19.98
N ALA A 131 5.99 6.19 19.54
CA ALA A 131 7.34 6.73 19.68
C ALA A 131 7.56 7.97 18.78
N MET A 132 6.98 7.96 17.58
CA MET A 132 6.98 9.05 16.61
C MET A 132 6.34 10.30 17.22
N GLY A 133 5.19 10.20 17.89
CA GLY A 133 4.58 11.35 18.57
C GLY A 133 5.45 11.95 19.67
N VAL A 134 6.13 11.11 20.47
CA VAL A 134 7.09 11.58 21.49
C VAL A 134 8.30 12.25 20.84
N ALA A 135 8.81 11.70 19.74
CA ALA A 135 9.93 12.27 19.00
C ALA A 135 9.54 13.62 18.37
N ALA A 136 8.33 13.74 17.81
CA ALA A 136 7.79 14.98 17.25
C ALA A 136 7.69 16.08 18.31
N GLU A 137 7.13 15.79 19.49
CA GLU A 137 7.05 16.78 20.58
C GLU A 137 8.44 17.31 20.98
N LYS A 138 9.44 16.42 21.04
CA LYS A 138 10.83 16.80 21.34
C LYS A 138 11.42 17.65 20.21
N MET A 139 11.21 17.25 18.96
CA MET A 139 11.64 17.95 17.76
C MET A 139 11.07 19.38 17.71
N PHE A 140 9.77 19.54 17.94
CA PHE A 140 9.10 20.85 18.01
C PHE A 140 9.66 21.71 19.15
N ALA A 141 9.79 21.14 20.36
CA ALA A 141 10.34 21.89 21.50
C ALA A 141 11.78 22.37 21.25
N SER A 142 12.60 21.54 20.60
CA SER A 142 13.97 21.90 20.21
C SER A 142 13.98 22.98 19.12
N TYR A 143 13.11 22.90 18.13
CA TYR A 143 12.95 23.93 17.11
C TYR A 143 12.57 25.27 17.73
N GLU A 144 11.53 25.31 18.58
CA GLU A 144 11.05 26.52 19.26
C GLU A 144 12.12 27.15 20.17
N ALA A 145 12.90 26.31 20.88
CA ALA A 145 13.93 26.79 21.78
C ALA A 145 15.11 27.44 21.03
N ASN A 146 15.44 26.94 19.84
CA ASN A 146 16.60 27.38 19.07
C ASN A 146 16.25 28.32 17.91
N ASN A 147 14.99 28.38 17.49
CA ASN A 147 14.51 28.94 16.22
C ASN A 147 15.27 28.38 15.00
N THR A 148 15.75 27.13 15.11
CA THR A 148 16.47 26.41 14.08
C THR A 148 16.23 24.92 14.27
N VAL A 149 16.20 24.17 13.17
CA VAL A 149 16.12 22.69 13.20
C VAL A 149 17.30 22.10 13.95
N VAL A 150 17.02 21.14 14.86
CA VAL A 150 18.03 20.34 15.56
C VAL A 150 18.04 18.95 14.93
N LEU A 151 19.05 18.70 14.09
CA LEU A 151 19.10 17.49 13.24
C LEU A 151 18.97 16.18 14.01
N GLU A 152 19.55 16.08 15.21
CA GLU A 152 19.45 14.86 16.05
C GLU A 152 17.98 14.54 16.41
N ASP A 153 17.15 15.55 16.61
CA ASP A 153 15.74 15.36 16.96
C ASP A 153 14.90 15.03 15.73
N VAL A 154 15.23 15.59 14.55
CA VAL A 154 14.57 15.20 13.29
C VAL A 154 14.88 13.77 12.90
N VAL A 155 16.15 13.36 12.95
CA VAL A 155 16.56 11.97 12.67
C VAL A 155 15.91 10.99 13.65
N ALA A 156 15.68 11.40 14.91
CA ALA A 156 14.98 10.58 15.87
C ALA A 156 13.48 10.42 15.55
N PHE A 157 12.86 11.45 14.98
CA PHE A 157 11.47 11.41 14.52
C PHE A 157 11.33 10.56 13.26
N GLU A 158 12.11 10.86 12.22
CA GLU A 158 12.16 10.13 10.94
C GLU A 158 12.39 8.63 11.14
N LYS A 159 13.33 8.25 12.03
CA LYS A 159 13.55 6.85 12.35
C LYS A 159 12.28 6.11 12.81
N GLU A 160 11.40 6.76 13.55
CA GLU A 160 10.15 6.13 14.00
C GLU A 160 9.07 6.15 12.90
N VAL A 161 9.11 7.15 11.99
CA VAL A 161 8.32 7.16 10.76
C VAL A 161 8.70 5.97 9.88
N ASP A 162 9.99 5.79 9.58
CA ASP A 162 10.53 4.66 8.80
C ASP A 162 10.06 3.30 9.33
N ILE A 163 10.07 3.15 10.67
CA ILE A 163 9.63 1.90 11.29
C ILE A 163 8.12 1.75 11.10
N ALA A 164 7.33 2.81 11.31
CA ALA A 164 5.88 2.73 11.14
C ALA A 164 5.50 2.42 9.68
N THR A 165 6.14 3.05 8.70
CA THR A 165 5.90 2.83 7.27
C THR A 165 6.35 1.44 6.82
N GLU A 166 7.56 0.98 7.20
CA GLU A 166 8.03 -0.39 6.93
C GLU A 166 7.04 -1.43 7.44
N LYS A 167 6.48 -1.24 8.64
CA LYS A 167 5.50 -2.19 9.20
C LYS A 167 4.14 -2.09 8.52
N ALA A 168 3.76 -0.91 8.07
CA ALA A 168 2.54 -0.76 7.29
C ALA A 168 2.64 -1.47 5.94
N GLU A 169 3.78 -1.38 5.25
CA GLU A 169 4.08 -2.15 4.03
C GLU A 169 3.97 -3.66 4.29
N VAL A 170 4.58 -4.17 5.37
CA VAL A 170 4.47 -5.59 5.73
C VAL A 170 3.02 -6.02 5.96
N ILE A 171 2.18 -5.17 6.54
CA ILE A 171 0.75 -5.49 6.75
C ILE A 171 0.01 -5.60 5.41
N TRP A 172 0.31 -4.73 4.45
CA TRP A 172 -0.24 -4.83 3.09
C TRP A 172 0.25 -6.10 2.38
N ASP A 173 1.55 -6.37 2.43
CA ASP A 173 2.17 -7.54 1.79
C ASP A 173 1.69 -8.88 2.35
N LEU A 174 1.31 -8.93 3.63
CA LEU A 174 0.82 -10.15 4.28
C LEU A 174 -0.60 -10.53 3.85
N ASP A 175 -1.37 -9.60 3.27
CA ASP A 175 -2.71 -9.86 2.74
C ASP A 175 -2.68 -10.23 1.25
N ASP A 176 -1.64 -9.82 0.53
CA ASP A 176 -1.53 -10.06 -0.91
C ASP A 176 -0.96 -11.46 -1.21
N ASP A 177 -1.82 -12.34 -1.75
CA ASP A 177 -1.37 -13.50 -2.50
C ASP A 177 -0.87 -12.98 -3.86
N ILE A 178 0.45 -12.81 -3.99
CA ILE A 178 1.15 -12.20 -5.16
C ILE A 178 0.79 -12.85 -6.52
N ASP A 179 0.14 -14.02 -6.52
CA ASP A 179 -0.33 -14.72 -7.72
C ASP A 179 -1.76 -14.34 -8.16
N GLU A 180 -2.48 -13.47 -7.43
CA GLU A 180 -3.83 -13.00 -7.77
C GLU A 180 -3.82 -11.65 -8.50
N VAL A 181 -4.82 -11.43 -9.38
CA VAL A 181 -4.98 -10.19 -10.14
C VAL A 181 -5.17 -9.03 -9.18
N MET A 182 -4.34 -7.98 -9.28
CA MET A 182 -4.43 -6.81 -8.41
C MET A 182 -5.81 -6.17 -8.52
N THR A 183 -6.54 -6.09 -7.40
CA THR A 183 -7.85 -5.45 -7.41
C THR A 183 -7.72 -3.94 -7.63
N ILE A 184 -8.77 -3.29 -8.13
CA ILE A 184 -8.81 -1.82 -8.28
C ILE A 184 -8.51 -1.12 -6.95
N GLN A 185 -9.04 -1.65 -5.84
CA GLN A 185 -8.84 -1.07 -4.51
C GLN A 185 -7.39 -1.21 -4.05
N THR A 186 -6.78 -2.39 -4.23
CA THR A 186 -5.36 -2.62 -3.94
C THR A 186 -4.49 -1.68 -4.77
N ALA A 187 -4.76 -1.58 -6.08
CA ALA A 187 -4.03 -0.70 -6.99
C ALA A 187 -4.04 0.76 -6.52
N TYR A 188 -5.22 1.32 -6.23
CA TYR A 188 -5.31 2.70 -5.74
C TYR A 188 -4.60 2.85 -4.40
N SER A 189 -4.73 1.89 -3.48
CA SER A 189 -4.09 1.97 -2.15
C SER A 189 -2.57 1.97 -2.24
N TRP A 190 -1.99 1.11 -3.06
CA TRP A 190 -0.54 1.05 -3.29
C TRP A 190 -0.01 2.29 -3.99
N LEU A 191 -0.64 2.69 -5.10
CA LEU A 191 -0.26 3.90 -5.84
C LEU A 191 -0.29 5.15 -4.95
N SER A 192 -1.29 5.21 -4.09
CA SER A 192 -1.45 6.25 -3.08
C SER A 192 -0.37 6.20 -1.99
N SER A 193 -0.03 5.02 -1.46
CA SER A 193 1.06 4.88 -0.48
C SER A 193 2.37 5.42 -1.03
N ILE A 194 2.72 4.99 -2.24
CA ILE A 194 3.96 5.41 -2.89
C ILE A 194 4.02 6.92 -3.09
N LEU A 195 2.89 7.56 -3.41
CA LEU A 195 2.83 9.03 -3.52
C LEU A 195 2.95 9.73 -2.18
N LEU A 196 2.37 9.18 -1.10
CA LEU A 196 2.53 9.71 0.25
C LEU A 196 3.98 9.63 0.73
N GLU A 197 4.66 8.50 0.49
CA GLU A 197 6.10 8.35 0.76
C GLU A 197 6.92 9.34 -0.10
N ALA A 198 6.60 9.51 -1.38
CA ALA A 198 7.26 10.51 -2.21
C ALA A 198 7.08 11.95 -1.67
N ILE A 199 5.92 12.25 -1.08
CA ILE A 199 5.63 13.54 -0.44
C ILE A 199 6.48 13.69 0.82
N GLU A 200 6.45 12.70 1.70
CA GLU A 200 7.24 12.64 2.94
C GLU A 200 8.71 12.98 2.68
N GLU A 201 9.33 12.21 1.79
CA GLU A 201 10.73 12.33 1.39
C GLU A 201 11.03 13.71 0.77
N SER A 202 10.04 14.28 0.07
CA SER A 202 10.17 15.62 -0.48
C SER A 202 10.28 16.67 0.63
N TYR A 203 9.47 16.58 1.68
CA TYR A 203 9.57 17.49 2.84
C TYR A 203 10.82 17.24 3.68
N ALA A 204 11.25 15.98 3.82
CA ALA A 204 12.44 15.60 4.58
C ALA A 204 13.71 16.24 4.00
N TYR A 205 13.86 16.28 2.66
CA TYR A 205 15.06 16.79 1.99
C TYR A 205 15.52 18.18 2.49
N PRO A 206 14.70 19.26 2.43
CA PRO A 206 15.14 20.57 2.90
C PRO A 206 15.27 20.67 4.42
N VAL A 207 14.57 19.84 5.20
CA VAL A 207 14.66 19.82 6.67
C VAL A 207 15.98 19.20 7.14
N LEU A 208 16.34 18.05 6.57
CA LEU A 208 17.55 17.29 6.92
C LEU A 208 18.78 17.80 6.16
N GLY A 209 18.57 18.35 4.98
CA GLY A 209 19.62 18.72 4.03
C GLY A 209 20.37 17.51 3.46
N ASP A 210 19.77 16.31 3.49
CA ASP A 210 20.33 15.11 2.91
C ASP A 210 19.81 14.88 1.49
N VAL A 211 20.72 14.85 0.52
CA VAL A 211 20.38 14.56 -0.89
C VAL A 211 19.75 13.18 -1.06
N LYS A 212 19.95 12.27 -0.09
CA LYS A 212 19.33 10.95 -0.10
C LYS A 212 17.80 11.04 -0.13
N GLU A 213 17.17 11.90 0.65
CA GLU A 213 15.70 12.03 0.67
C GLU A 213 15.15 12.51 -0.68
N LYS A 214 15.87 13.42 -1.35
CA LYS A 214 15.53 13.80 -2.73
C LYS A 214 15.62 12.60 -3.68
N GLU A 215 16.67 11.80 -3.55
CA GLU A 215 16.85 10.61 -4.38
C GLU A 215 15.74 9.58 -4.12
N ASP A 216 15.31 9.42 -2.87
CA ASP A 216 14.25 8.49 -2.47
C ASP A 216 12.86 8.98 -2.89
N ALA A 217 12.54 10.28 -2.73
CA ALA A 217 11.34 10.89 -3.29
C ALA A 217 11.23 10.62 -4.81
N MET A 218 12.32 10.84 -5.55
CA MET A 218 12.37 10.61 -7.00
C MET A 218 12.27 9.12 -7.35
N ALA A 219 12.79 8.24 -6.51
CA ALA A 219 12.64 6.80 -6.68
C ALA A 219 11.18 6.37 -6.48
N LYS A 220 10.48 6.89 -5.48
CA LYS A 220 9.05 6.61 -5.24
C LYS A 220 8.16 7.11 -6.37
N PHE A 221 8.42 8.30 -6.93
CA PHE A 221 7.72 8.74 -8.15
C PHE A 221 7.96 7.83 -9.36
N ALA A 222 9.10 7.13 -9.44
CA ALA A 222 9.36 6.16 -10.50
C ALA A 222 8.72 4.80 -10.20
N GLU A 223 8.77 4.34 -8.96
CA GLU A 223 8.11 3.12 -8.48
C GLU A 223 6.60 3.16 -8.73
N PHE A 224 5.97 4.33 -8.57
CA PHE A 224 4.58 4.56 -8.94
C PHE A 224 4.29 4.14 -10.39
N ASP A 225 5.17 4.46 -11.34
CA ASP A 225 4.96 4.13 -12.76
C ASP A 225 5.04 2.60 -13.00
N ASP A 226 5.88 1.90 -12.23
CA ASP A 226 6.02 0.45 -12.30
C ASP A 226 4.77 -0.25 -11.76
N ILE A 227 4.26 0.17 -10.60
CA ILE A 227 3.00 -0.36 -10.03
C ILE A 227 1.81 -0.02 -10.90
N LEU A 228 1.76 1.18 -11.46
CA LEU A 228 0.69 1.60 -12.35
C LEU A 228 0.61 0.71 -13.60
N ALA A 229 1.76 0.32 -14.16
CA ALA A 229 1.79 -0.57 -15.31
C ALA A 229 1.22 -1.97 -15.00
N ILE A 230 1.44 -2.47 -13.78
CA ILE A 230 0.82 -3.71 -13.29
C ILE A 230 -0.69 -3.51 -13.15
N ALA A 231 -1.11 -2.45 -12.45
CA ALA A 231 -2.52 -2.13 -12.23
C ALA A 231 -3.31 -1.99 -13.54
N GLU A 232 -2.75 -1.33 -14.57
CA GLU A 232 -3.36 -1.19 -15.90
C GLU A 232 -3.41 -2.51 -16.68
N THR A 233 -2.44 -3.39 -16.46
CA THR A 233 -2.43 -4.73 -17.07
C THR A 233 -3.52 -5.61 -16.47
N ASP A 234 -3.67 -5.54 -15.14
CA ASP A 234 -4.63 -6.34 -14.38
C ASP A 234 -6.06 -5.78 -14.48
N ASN A 235 -6.20 -4.47 -14.69
CA ASN A 235 -7.48 -3.77 -14.77
C ASN A 235 -7.62 -2.95 -16.06
N PRO A 236 -7.67 -3.59 -17.25
CA PRO A 236 -7.61 -2.90 -18.55
C PRO A 236 -8.83 -2.00 -18.87
N ASP A 237 -9.95 -2.21 -18.17
CA ASP A 237 -11.18 -1.42 -18.32
C ASP A 237 -11.25 -0.20 -17.38
N VAL A 238 -10.26 -0.04 -16.50
CA VAL A 238 -10.19 1.03 -15.51
C VAL A 238 -9.27 2.14 -15.99
N SER A 239 -9.67 3.38 -15.74
CA SER A 239 -8.84 4.55 -16.03
C SER A 239 -8.26 5.08 -14.74
N PHE A 240 -6.92 5.11 -14.67
CA PHE A 240 -6.14 5.69 -13.58
C PHE A 240 -5.64 7.12 -13.91
N GLU A 241 -6.33 7.83 -14.82
CA GLU A 241 -5.87 9.16 -15.29
C GLU A 241 -5.92 10.24 -14.21
N ASP A 242 -6.81 10.08 -13.23
CA ASP A 242 -6.92 10.96 -12.08
C ASP A 242 -5.65 10.92 -11.22
N ILE A 243 -5.23 9.72 -10.81
CA ILE A 243 -4.04 9.55 -9.97
C ILE A 243 -2.75 9.84 -10.75
N LYS A 244 -2.70 9.56 -12.06
CA LYS A 244 -1.60 10.02 -12.94
C LYS A 244 -1.46 11.54 -12.97
N THR A 245 -2.60 12.25 -13.05
CA THR A 245 -2.61 13.71 -13.08
C THR A 245 -2.07 14.27 -11.77
N VAL A 246 -2.49 13.69 -10.64
CA VAL A 246 -1.98 14.08 -9.32
C VAL A 246 -0.49 13.78 -9.19
N LYS A 247 -0.03 12.59 -9.56
CA LYS A 247 1.40 12.24 -9.57
C LYS A 247 2.24 13.22 -10.39
N ALA A 248 1.77 13.60 -11.57
CA ALA A 248 2.49 14.53 -12.44
C ALA A 248 2.57 15.95 -11.86
N ASP A 249 1.50 16.43 -11.20
CA ASP A 249 1.51 17.72 -10.52
C ASP A 249 2.46 17.69 -9.31
N LEU A 250 2.31 16.69 -8.41
CA LEU A 250 3.19 16.49 -7.26
C LEU A 250 4.67 16.47 -7.66
N LEU A 251 5.05 15.66 -8.65
CA LEU A 251 6.43 15.58 -9.14
C LEU A 251 6.95 16.94 -9.64
N GLN A 252 6.15 17.64 -10.45
CA GLN A 252 6.56 18.96 -10.97
C GLN A 252 6.76 19.97 -9.83
N LYS A 253 5.87 19.96 -8.83
CA LYS A 253 5.97 20.87 -7.68
C LYS A 253 7.15 20.53 -6.79
N ALA A 254 7.37 19.25 -6.49
CA ALA A 254 8.53 18.75 -5.77
C ALA A 254 9.85 19.15 -6.46
N GLU A 255 9.96 18.99 -7.79
CA GLU A 255 11.15 19.43 -8.54
C GLU A 255 11.42 20.93 -8.40
N THR A 256 10.35 21.74 -8.43
CA THR A 256 10.46 23.21 -8.27
C THR A 256 10.89 23.57 -6.85
N PHE A 257 10.28 22.91 -5.86
CA PHE A 257 10.59 23.04 -4.45
C PHE A 257 12.05 22.68 -4.14
N PHE A 258 12.53 21.55 -4.66
CA PHE A 258 13.93 21.12 -4.56
C PHE A 258 14.89 22.12 -5.19
N ALA A 259 14.55 22.64 -6.38
CA ALA A 259 15.38 23.64 -7.04
C ALA A 259 15.46 24.96 -6.26
N ALA A 260 14.37 25.37 -5.58
CA ALA A 260 14.38 26.54 -4.71
C ALA A 260 15.29 26.32 -3.49
N TYR A 261 15.18 25.17 -2.82
CA TYR A 261 16.07 24.79 -1.73
C TYR A 261 17.54 24.77 -2.16
N GLU A 262 17.86 24.13 -3.28
CA GLU A 262 19.24 24.02 -3.79
C GLU A 262 19.85 25.36 -4.18
N ALA A 263 19.05 26.29 -4.69
CA ALA A 263 19.50 27.62 -5.06
C ALA A 263 19.77 28.51 -3.83
N ASN A 264 18.94 28.39 -2.80
CA ASN A 264 18.90 29.35 -1.70
C ASN A 264 19.46 28.79 -0.37
N GLY A 265 19.64 27.47 -0.26
CA GLY A 265 19.99 26.77 0.98
C GLY A 265 18.88 26.77 2.04
N SER A 266 17.67 27.17 1.64
CA SER A 266 16.46 27.21 2.46
C SER A 266 15.26 27.35 1.52
N VAL A 267 14.07 27.03 2.03
CA VAL A 267 12.81 27.21 1.31
C VAL A 267 12.03 28.35 1.95
N SER A 268 11.51 29.27 1.14
CA SER A 268 10.55 30.27 1.62
C SER A 268 9.12 29.74 1.55
N ALA A 269 8.20 30.30 2.34
CA ALA A 269 6.78 29.94 2.26
C ALA A 269 6.21 30.08 0.83
N GLU A 270 6.66 31.08 0.05
CA GLU A 270 6.24 31.25 -1.35
C GLU A 270 6.73 30.12 -2.27
N ASP A 271 7.86 29.49 -1.94
CA ASP A 271 8.40 28.35 -2.70
C ASP A 271 7.75 27.02 -2.28
N LEU A 272 7.22 26.94 -1.05
CA LEU A 272 6.57 25.74 -0.48
C LEU A 272 5.07 25.67 -0.84
N GLU A 273 4.35 26.79 -0.80
CA GLU A 273 2.89 26.89 -1.04
C GLU A 273 2.43 26.12 -2.29
N PRO A 274 3.13 26.13 -3.45
CA PRO A 274 2.71 25.36 -4.61
C PRO A 274 2.77 23.84 -4.43
N PHE A 275 3.67 23.35 -3.56
CA PHE A 275 3.79 21.92 -3.25
C PHE A 275 2.75 21.50 -2.22
N GLU A 276 2.59 22.26 -1.13
CA GLU A 276 1.49 22.09 -0.16
C GLU A 276 0.13 22.00 -0.88
N ALA A 277 -0.17 22.93 -1.78
CA ALA A 277 -1.43 22.92 -2.53
C ALA A 277 -1.63 21.66 -3.39
N ALA A 278 -0.54 21.05 -3.88
CA ALA A 278 -0.61 19.78 -4.61
C ALA A 278 -0.82 18.59 -3.65
N VAL A 279 -0.22 18.61 -2.47
CA VAL A 279 -0.43 17.64 -1.39
C VAL A 279 -1.87 17.69 -0.89
N GLU A 280 -2.42 18.88 -0.64
CA GLU A 280 -3.83 19.06 -0.29
C GLU A 280 -4.76 18.52 -1.39
N SER A 281 -4.47 18.82 -2.65
CA SER A 281 -5.25 18.31 -3.80
C SER A 281 -5.20 16.78 -3.89
N PHE A 282 -4.07 16.17 -3.54
CA PHE A 282 -3.93 14.74 -3.44
C PHE A 282 -4.78 14.19 -2.28
N GLY A 283 -4.70 14.77 -1.08
CA GLY A 283 -5.55 14.41 0.05
C GLY A 283 -7.05 14.48 -0.27
N ASP A 284 -7.44 15.50 -1.04
CA ASP A 284 -8.79 15.67 -1.59
C ASP A 284 -9.21 14.54 -2.52
N LEU A 285 -8.31 14.01 -3.36
CA LEU A 285 -8.58 12.88 -4.25
C LEU A 285 -8.97 11.63 -3.45
N PHE A 286 -8.33 11.38 -2.30
CA PHE A 286 -8.73 10.26 -1.43
C PHE A 286 -10.10 10.48 -0.80
N VAL A 287 -10.33 11.65 -0.22
CA VAL A 287 -11.59 11.96 0.46
C VAL A 287 -12.76 11.98 -0.53
N LYS A 288 -12.52 12.46 -1.75
CA LYS A 288 -13.50 12.60 -2.83
C LYS A 288 -13.45 11.46 -3.84
N SER A 289 -12.81 10.35 -3.52
CA SER A 289 -13.02 9.09 -4.24
C SER A 289 -14.06 8.23 -3.50
N PRO A 290 -15.36 8.59 -3.46
CA PRO A 290 -16.40 7.68 -3.03
C PRO A 290 -16.66 6.67 -4.14
N LYS A 291 -15.65 5.88 -4.51
CA LYS A 291 -15.73 4.73 -5.42
C LYS A 291 -14.69 3.64 -5.10
N MET A 292 -14.44 3.37 -3.81
CA MET A 292 -14.37 1.99 -3.32
C MET A 292 -15.78 1.38 -3.23
N VAL A 293 -16.65 1.69 -4.20
CA VAL A 293 -17.93 0.99 -4.36
C VAL A 293 -17.57 -0.27 -5.12
N VAL A 294 -17.36 -1.36 -4.38
CA VAL A 294 -17.54 -2.72 -4.89
C VAL A 294 -18.76 -2.68 -5.80
N PRO A 295 -18.68 -3.05 -7.09
CA PRO A 295 -19.89 -3.32 -7.84
C PRO A 295 -20.66 -4.37 -7.04
N SER A 296 -21.77 -3.99 -6.40
CA SER A 296 -22.59 -4.93 -5.61
C SER A 296 -23.32 -5.95 -6.49
N ASP A 297 -22.86 -6.17 -7.71
CA ASP A 297 -23.40 -7.10 -8.67
C ASP A 297 -22.43 -8.28 -8.81
N ALA A 298 -22.11 -8.92 -7.68
CA ALA A 298 -22.14 -10.37 -7.68
C ALA A 298 -23.60 -10.73 -8.01
N ALA A 299 -23.90 -10.82 -9.31
CA ALA A 299 -25.09 -11.47 -9.78
C ALA A 299 -25.13 -12.81 -9.07
N THR A 300 -26.02 -12.93 -8.08
CA THR A 300 -26.42 -14.21 -7.51
C THR A 300 -26.80 -15.08 -8.68
N VAL A 301 -25.88 -15.93 -9.11
CA VAL A 301 -26.20 -17.09 -9.92
C VAL A 301 -27.04 -17.94 -8.98
N ASN A 302 -28.36 -17.79 -9.09
CA ASN A 302 -29.32 -18.70 -8.51
C ASN A 302 -29.05 -20.09 -9.10
N LEU A 303 -28.15 -20.83 -8.48
CA LEU A 303 -28.11 -22.29 -8.55
C LEU A 303 -29.24 -22.80 -7.65
N THR A 304 -30.48 -22.58 -8.07
CA THR A 304 -31.63 -23.26 -7.49
C THR A 304 -32.24 -24.17 -8.55
N GLU A 305 -32.09 -25.46 -8.24
CA GLU A 305 -32.94 -26.59 -8.60
C GLU A 305 -32.73 -27.23 -9.97
N GLU A 306 -31.88 -28.25 -9.95
CA GLU A 306 -32.23 -29.56 -10.50
C GLU A 306 -33.72 -29.86 -10.25
N SER A 307 -34.50 -29.97 -11.32
CA SER A 307 -35.66 -30.86 -11.30
C SER A 307 -35.55 -31.80 -12.48
N ASP A 308 -34.89 -32.91 -12.19
CA ASP A 308 -35.04 -34.15 -12.92
C ASP A 308 -36.49 -34.64 -12.74
N SER A 309 -37.20 -34.87 -13.86
CA SER A 309 -38.28 -35.87 -14.06
C SER A 309 -39.31 -35.45 -15.11
N ALA A 310 -38.97 -35.64 -16.38
CA ALA A 310 -39.97 -35.84 -17.42
C ALA A 310 -40.15 -37.34 -17.68
N VAL A 311 -40.93 -38.01 -16.81
CA VAL A 311 -41.53 -39.32 -17.11
C VAL A 311 -43.04 -39.25 -16.86
N ASN A 312 -43.75 -38.97 -17.95
CA ASN A 312 -44.94 -39.65 -18.47
C ASN A 312 -46.14 -39.99 -17.54
N THR A 313 -47.31 -39.38 -17.80
CA THR A 313 -48.62 -40.09 -17.89
C THR A 313 -49.68 -39.31 -18.70
N THR A 314 -50.06 -39.90 -19.85
CA THR A 314 -51.43 -40.15 -20.38
C THR A 314 -52.40 -38.99 -20.72
N VAL A 315 -52.71 -38.83 -22.01
CA VAL A 315 -53.98 -39.22 -22.69
C VAL A 315 -53.65 -39.76 -24.08
#